data_AF-A0A7W6ZYW3-F1
#
_entry.id   AF-A0A7W6ZYW3-F1
#
_cell.length_a   1.000
_cell.length_b   1.000
_cell.length_c   1.000
_cell.angle_alpha   90.00
_cell.angle_beta   90.00
_cell.angle_gamma   90.00
#
_symmetry.space_group_name_H-M   'P 1'
#
loop_
_entity.id
_entity.type
_entity.pdbx_description
1 polymer ?
#
loop_
_entity_poly.entity_id
_entity_poly.type
_entity_poly.pdbx_seq_one_letter_code
_entity_poly.pdbx_strand_id
1 'polypeptide(L)' 'MERAHGHFGRLDVILNNAGYALVGAVEETAEADIKAEFETNFFGTLRVIQADPASAAVLRLAISCFMAKSIKRPL' A
#
# COMPACT_ATOMS: atom_id res chain seq x y z
N MET A 1 2.30 16.52 -4.64
CA MET A 1 3.62 16.94 -4.16
C MET A 1 3.84 18.45 -4.28
N GLU A 2 3.43 19.13 -5.36
CA GLU A 2 3.62 20.57 -5.57
C GLU A 2 3.25 21.48 -4.38
N ARG A 3 2.06 21.28 -3.77
CA ARG A 3 1.65 22.06 -2.60
C ARG A 3 2.58 21.87 -1.39
N ALA A 4 3.06 20.63 -1.19
CA ALA A 4 3.97 20.32 -0.09
C ALA A 4 5.37 20.91 -0.36
N HIS A 5 5.88 20.81 -1.58
CA HIS A 5 7.13 21.47 -1.97
C HIS A 5 7.05 23.00 -1.87
N GLY A 6 5.94 23.61 -2.29
CA GLY A 6 5.76 25.06 -2.17
C GLY A 6 5.76 25.56 -0.72
N HIS A 7 5.33 24.73 0.23
CA HIS A 7 5.27 25.10 1.65
C HIS A 7 6.55 24.75 2.42
N PHE A 8 7.12 23.55 2.21
CA PHE A 8 8.25 23.03 2.97
C PHE A 8 9.60 23.16 2.25
N GLY A 9 9.61 23.44 0.94
CA GLY A 9 10.79 23.50 0.09
C GLY A 9 11.37 22.13 -0.25
N ARG A 10 11.67 21.33 0.78
CA ARG A 10 12.17 19.95 0.69
C ARG A 10 11.31 19.02 1.54
N LEU A 11 11.13 17.79 1.08
CA LEU A 11 10.56 16.70 1.87
C LEU A 11 11.67 15.74 2.28
N ASP A 12 11.89 15.58 3.58
CA ASP A 12 12.90 14.66 4.11
C ASP A 12 12.37 13.24 4.26
N VAL A 13 11.11 13.14 4.68
CA VAL A 13 10.42 11.88 4.95
C VAL A 13 9.03 11.95 4.36
N ILE A 14 8.69 10.96 3.54
CA ILE A 14 7.34 10.72 3.10
C ILE A 14 6.80 9.49 3.81
N LEU A 15 5.71 9.66 4.56
CA LEU A 15 4.97 8.55 5.14
C LEU A 15 3.85 8.13 4.19
N ASN A 16 4.01 6.96 3.57
CA ASN A 16 2.90 6.33 2.88
C ASN A 16 2.08 5.49 3.86
N ASN A 17 0.99 6.07 4.35
CA ASN A 17 0.06 5.39 5.25
C ASN A 17 -1.17 4.80 4.52
N ALA A 18 -1.35 5.09 3.22
CA ALA A 18 -2.53 4.64 2.51
C ALA A 18 -2.47 3.14 2.21
N GLY A 19 -3.43 2.40 2.76
CA GLY A 19 -3.63 1.01 2.42
C GLY A 19 -4.66 0.31 3.28
N TYR A 20 -5.03 -0.89 2.84
CA TYR A 20 -5.91 -1.79 3.58
C TYR A 20 -5.51 -3.25 3.29
N ALA A 21 -6.04 -4.19 4.06
CA ALA A 21 -5.84 -5.62 3.82
C ALA A 21 -7.12 -6.21 3.22
N LEU A 22 -6.96 -7.00 2.16
CA LEU A 22 -8.02 -7.89 1.68
C LEU A 22 -7.83 -9.26 2.34
N VAL A 23 -8.86 -9.75 3.03
CA VAL A 23 -8.81 -11.03 3.75
C VAL A 23 -9.81 -12.00 3.13
N GLY A 24 -9.30 -13.04 2.48
CA GLY A 24 -10.11 -14.05 1.81
C GLY A 24 -9.24 -15.17 1.23
N ALA A 25 -9.88 -16.28 0.84
CA ALA A 25 -9.21 -17.26 -0.01
C ALA A 25 -9.07 -16.68 -1.42
N VAL A 26 -7.93 -16.89 -2.08
CA VAL A 26 -7.63 -16.26 -3.38
C VAL A 26 -8.66 -16.69 -4.44
N GLU A 27 -9.10 -17.94 -4.38
CA GLU A 27 -10.11 -18.52 -5.26
C GLU A 27 -11.55 -18.01 -5.01
N GLU A 28 -11.81 -17.44 -3.83
CA GLU A 28 -13.12 -16.90 -3.44
C GLU A 28 -13.18 -15.36 -3.57
N THR A 29 -12.07 -14.73 -3.95
CA THR A 29 -11.94 -13.27 -4.00
C THR A 29 -12.11 -12.75 -5.42
N ALA A 30 -12.91 -11.70 -5.61
CA ALA A 30 -13.06 -11.09 -6.92
C ALA A 30 -11.74 -10.44 -7.38
N GLU A 31 -11.37 -10.63 -8.65
CA GLU A 31 -10.16 -10.03 -9.22
C GLU A 31 -10.15 -8.50 -9.09
N ALA A 32 -11.33 -7.87 -9.15
CA ALA A 32 -11.48 -6.42 -8.96
C ALA A 32 -11.03 -5.96 -7.56
N ASP A 33 -11.35 -6.73 -6.51
CA ASP A 33 -10.98 -6.40 -5.13
C ASP A 33 -9.48 -6.55 -4.90
N ILE A 34 -8.88 -7.61 -5.47
CA ILE A 34 -7.43 -7.84 -5.47
C ILE A 34 -6.74 -6.66 -6.17
N LYS A 35 -7.21 -6.29 -7.37
CA LYS A 35 -6.65 -5.15 -8.11
C LYS A 35 -6.75 -3.86 -7.33
N ALA A 36 -7.87 -3.60 -6.66
CA ALA A 36 -8.06 -2.40 -5.84
C ALA A 36 -7.05 -2.36 -4.68
N GLU A 37 -6.78 -3.51 -4.05
CA GLU A 37 -5.77 -3.61 -2.98
C GLU A 37 -4.38 -3.29 -3.51
N PHE A 38 -3.98 -3.87 -4.64
CA PHE A 38 -2.69 -3.57 -5.29
C PHE A 38 -2.59 -2.12 -5.77
N GLU A 39 -3.67 -1.55 -6.29
CA GLU A 39 -3.72 -0.14 -6.71
C GLU A 39 -3.43 0.80 -5.55
N THR A 40 -3.96 0.50 -4.36
CA THR A 40 -3.72 1.32 -3.17
C THR A 40 -2.36 1.02 -2.55
N ASN A 41 -2.07 -0.25 -2.30
CA ASN A 41 -0.93 -0.66 -1.50
C ASN A 41 0.39 -0.63 -2.28
N PHE A 42 0.38 -1.06 -3.53
CA PHE A 42 1.59 -1.20 -4.32
C PHE A 42 1.76 -0.01 -5.27
N PHE A 43 0.84 0.16 -6.21
CA PHE A 43 0.95 1.20 -7.23
C PHE A 43 0.80 2.60 -6.64
N GLY A 44 -0.05 2.78 -5.62
CA GLY A 44 -0.13 4.02 -4.84
C GLY A 44 1.21 4.41 -4.22
N THR A 45 1.91 3.46 -3.59
CA THR A 45 3.27 3.68 -3.07
C THR A 45 4.24 4.06 -4.16
N LEU A 46 4.22 3.33 -5.28
CA LEU A 46 5.13 3.57 -6.39
C LEU A 46 4.96 4.99 -6.95
N ARG A 47 3.71 5.44 -7.14
CA ARG A 47 3.40 6.80 -7.61
C ARG A 47 3.90 7.86 -6.64
N VAL A 48 3.79 7.62 -5.34
CA VAL A 48 4.30 8.54 -4.31
C VAL A 48 5.83 8.66 -4.37
N ILE A 49 6.54 7.53 -4.51
CA ILE A 49 8.01 7.52 -4.68
C ILE A 49 8.42 8.25 -5.96
N GLN A 50 7.73 7.98 -7.07
CA GLN A 50 8.03 8.60 -8.37
C GLN A 50 7.73 10.09 -8.41
N ALA A 51 6.76 10.56 -7.63
CA ALA A 51 6.39 11.97 -7.57
C ALA A 51 7.41 12.83 -6.80
N ASP A 52 8.28 12.21 -6.01
CA ASP A 52 9.39 12.88 -5.34
C ASP A 52 10.62 11.95 -5.21
N PRO A 53 11.40 11.78 -6.30
CA PRO A 53 12.59 10.93 -6.28
C PRO A 53 13.74 11.52 -5.44
N ALA A 54 13.62 12.77 -4.97
CA ALA A 54 14.64 13.44 -4.16
C ALA A 54 14.46 13.22 -2.65
N SER A 55 13.32 12.66 -2.23
CA SER A 55 13.06 12.30 -0.84
C SER A 55 14.10 11.30 -0.30
N ALA A 56 14.64 11.58 0.89
CA ALA A 56 15.68 10.74 1.50
C ALA A 56 15.12 9.42 2.08
N ALA A 57 13.84 9.39 2.47
CA ALA A 57 13.18 8.21 3.00
C ALA A 57 11.69 8.16 2.66
N VAL A 58 11.23 7.01 2.17
CA VAL A 58 9.80 6.69 2.05
C VAL A 58 9.48 5.57 3.04
N LEU A 59 8.69 5.92 4.06
CA LEU A 59 8.28 5.00 5.11
C LEU A 59 6.88 4.48 4.80
N ARG A 60 6.71 3.16 4.79
CA ARG A 60 5.40 2.50 4.68
C ARG A 60 5.03 1.89 6.03
N LEU A 61 3.86 2.23 6.55
CA LEU A 61 3.31 1.51 7.70
C LEU A 61 2.89 0.11 7.23
N ALA A 62 3.40 -0.94 7.89
CA ALA A 62 3.12 -2.32 7.52
C ALA A 62 1.63 -2.63 7.74
N ILE A 63 0.94 -3.02 6.68
CA ILE A 63 -0.36 -3.67 6.75
C ILE A 63 -0.06 -5.16 6.75
N SER A 64 -0.13 -5.78 7.93
CA SER A 64 0.20 -7.19 8.10
C SER A 64 -0.91 -8.06 7.51
N CYS A 65 -0.71 -8.58 6.30
CA CYS A 65 -1.44 -9.74 5.79
C CYS A 65 -0.84 -11.02 6.40
N PHE A 66 -1.49 -11.58 7.42
CA PHE A 66 -1.16 -12.92 7.90
C PHE A 66 -2.02 -13.95 7.16
N MET A 67 -1.46 -14.55 6.11
CA MET A 67 -2.01 -15.75 5.48
C MET A 67 -1.78 -16.95 6.40
N ALA A 68 -2.76 -17.25 7.26
CA ALA A 68 -2.87 -18.54 7.94
C ALA A 68 -4.31 -18.78 8.42
N LYS A 69 -5.29 -18.84 7.51
CA LYS A 69 -6.54 -19.54 7.84
C LYS A 69 -6.20 -21.03 7.88
N SER A 70 -6.12 -21.54 9.10
CA SER A 70 -6.14 -22.97 9.42
C SER A 70 -7.02 -23.72 8.42
N ILE A 71 -6.42 -24.71 7.77
CA ILE A 71 -7.10 -25.74 6.97
C ILE A 71 -8.13 -26.39 7.90
N LYS A 72 -9.34 -25.84 7.98
CA LYS A 72 -10.52 -26.61 8.35
C LYS A 72 -11.09 -27.15 7.05
N ARG A 73 -10.55 -28.28 6.59
CA ARG A 73 -11.31 -29.21 5.75
C ARG A 73 -12.56 -29.59 6.56
N PRO A 74 -13.79 -29.27 6.11
CA PRO A 74 -14.91 -30.08 6.54
C PRO A 74 -14.75 -31.45 5.88
N LEU A 75 -15.16 -32.47 6.63
CA LEU A 75 -15.15 -33.90 6.27
C LEU A 75 -15.74 -34.15 4.87
#